data_AF-E0MSP1-F1
#
_entry.id   AF-E0MSP1-F1
#
_cell.length_a   1.000
_cell.length_b   1.000
_cell.length_c   1.000
_cell.angle_alpha   90.00
_cell.angle_beta   90.00
_cell.angle_gamma   90.00
#
_symmetry.space_group_name_H-M   'P 1'
#
loop_
_entity.id
_entity.type
_entity.pdbx_description
1 polymer ?
#
loop_
_entity_poly.entity_id
_entity_poly.type
_entity_poly.pdbx_seq_one_letter_code
_entity_poly.pdbx_strand_id
1 'polypeptide(L)' 'MTNRLPFHYFEISPEIICVAMMMYVRFSLSLRNVEDLLHERGIDPSYETICFWCNRFGSLFVAEIRKRGVQKMYAYSNWR' A
#
# COMPACT_ATOMS: atom_id res chain seq x y z
N MET A 1 -12.93 -5.76 0.06
CA MET A 1 -12.15 -4.62 0.58
C MET A 1 -12.65 -3.39 -0.15
N THR A 2 -13.78 -2.82 0.27
CA THR A 2 -14.45 -1.76 -0.48
C THR A 2 -14.73 -0.59 0.47
N ASN A 3 -14.23 0.59 0.11
CA ASN A 3 -14.66 1.91 0.59
C ASN A 3 -14.40 2.33 2.05
N ARG A 4 -13.15 2.28 2.55
CA ARG A 4 -12.77 3.02 3.79
C ARG A 4 -11.42 3.70 3.78
N LEU A 5 -10.76 3.75 2.64
CA LEU A 5 -9.48 4.44 2.55
C LEU A 5 -9.74 5.89 2.09
N PRO A 6 -9.20 6.91 2.77
CA PRO A 6 -9.53 8.31 2.51
C PRO A 6 -8.80 8.82 1.27
N PHE A 7 -9.14 8.24 0.12
CA PHE A 7 -8.56 8.55 -1.19
C PHE A 7 -9.44 9.50 -2.02
N HIS A 8 -10.52 10.01 -1.44
CA HIS A 8 -11.54 10.80 -2.13
C HIS A 8 -11.05 12.14 -2.74
N TYR A 9 -9.79 12.50 -2.51
CA TYR A 9 -9.17 13.75 -2.92
C TYR A 9 -7.99 13.58 -3.90
N PHE A 10 -7.73 12.36 -4.37
CA PHE A 10 -6.61 12.11 -5.29
C PHE A 10 -7.11 11.97 -6.72
N GLU A 11 -6.39 12.57 -7.66
CA GLU A 11 -6.59 12.38 -9.11
C GLU A 11 -6.17 10.97 -9.55
N ILE A 12 -5.28 10.34 -8.77
CA ILE A 12 -4.81 8.98 -8.99
C ILE A 12 -5.76 7.99 -8.31
N SER A 13 -6.11 6.94 -9.05
CA SER A 13 -7.03 5.91 -8.57
C SER A 13 -6.57 5.32 -7.22
N PRO A 14 -7.49 5.15 -6.25
CA PRO A 14 -7.24 4.48 -4.97
C PRO A 14 -6.46 3.18 -5.08
N GLU A 15 -6.73 2.40 -6.11
CA GLU A 15 -6.14 1.10 -6.40
C GLU A 15 -4.63 1.23 -6.67
N ILE A 16 -4.23 2.26 -7.42
CA ILE A 16 -2.82 2.53 -7.73
C ILE A 16 -2.08 2.90 -6.45
N ILE A 17 -2.66 3.77 -5.62
CA ILE A 17 -2.09 4.16 -4.33
C ILE A 17 -1.94 2.93 -3.43
N CYS A 18 -2.95 2.06 -3.39
CA CYS A 18 -2.87 0.81 -2.63
C CYS A 18 -1.75 -0.10 -3.13
N VAL A 19 -1.61 -0.27 -4.44
CA VAL A 19 -0.56 -1.11 -5.03
C VAL A 19 0.82 -0.54 -4.71
N ALA A 20 1.03 0.77 -4.90
CA ALA A 20 2.29 1.45 -4.58
C ALA A 20 2.66 1.31 -3.10
N MET A 21 1.71 1.53 -2.18
CA MET A 21 1.94 1.39 -0.75
C MET A 21 2.21 -0.06 -0.35
N MET A 22 1.52 -1.02 -0.96
CA MET A 22 1.79 -2.44 -0.74
C MET A 22 3.18 -2.84 -1.25
N MET A 23 3.62 -2.29 -2.39
CA MET A 23 4.97 -2.48 -2.91
C MET A 23 6.03 -1.99 -1.92
N TYR A 24 5.85 -0.77 -1.41
CA TYR A 24 6.74 -0.17 -0.41
C TYR A 24 6.79 -0.99 0.90
N VAL A 25 5.63 -1.28 1.50
CA VAL A 25 5.57 -1.91 2.84
C VAL A 25 5.89 -3.40 2.80
N ARG A 26 5.42 -4.13 1.79
CA ARG A 26 5.50 -5.60 1.76
C ARG A 26 6.81 -6.11 1.18
N PHE A 27 7.38 -5.41 0.20
CA PHE A 27 8.64 -5.80 -0.45
C PHE A 27 9.81 -4.91 -0.04
N SER A 28 9.59 -3.96 0.88
CA SER A 28 10.62 -3.03 1.37
C SER A 28 11.34 -2.30 0.24
N LEU A 29 10.62 -1.98 -0.83
CA LEU A 29 11.17 -1.28 -1.98
C LEU A 29 11.52 0.17 -1.62
N SER A 30 12.59 0.69 -2.23
CA SER A 30 12.90 2.12 -2.14
C SER A 30 11.81 2.94 -2.83
N LEU A 31 11.64 4.19 -2.41
CA LEU A 31 10.68 5.10 -3.05
C LEU A 31 10.96 5.27 -4.56
N ARG A 32 12.24 5.30 -4.97
CA ARG A 32 12.64 5.34 -6.38
C ARG A 32 12.23 4.09 -7.15
N ASN A 33 12.40 2.91 -6.56
CA ASN A 33 11.98 1.68 -7.23
C ASN A 33 10.44 1.64 -7.40
N VAL A 34 9.68 2.21 -6.46
CA VAL A 34 8.23 2.32 -6.60
C VAL A 34 7.86 3.32 -7.69
N GLU A 35 8.56 4.44 -7.78
CA GLU A 35 8.43 5.44 -8.86
C GLU A 35 8.66 4.79 -10.24
N ASP A 36 9.80 4.11 -10.41
CA ASP A 36 10.15 3.44 -11.66
C ASP A 36 9.10 2.38 -12.07
N LEU A 37 8.60 1.58 -11.12
CA LEU A 37 7.57 0.57 -11.39
C LEU A 37 6.20 1.15 -11.78
N LEU A 38 5.91 2.37 -11.33
CA LEU A 38 4.72 3.10 -11.74
C LEU A 38 4.94 3.72 -13.12
N HIS A 39 6.14 4.24 -13.40
CA HIS A 39 6.51 4.77 -14.72
C HIS A 39 6.42 3.70 -15.81
N GLU A 40 6.90 2.48 -15.54
CA GLU A 40 6.76 1.34 -16.44
C GLU A 40 5.30 1.02 -16.79
N ARG A 41 4.36 1.41 -15.92
CA ARG A 41 2.91 1.24 -16.11
C ARG A 41 2.24 2.47 -16.74
N GLY A 42 3.01 3.47 -17.15
CA GLY A 42 2.50 4.72 -17.73
C GLY A 42 1.88 5.66 -16.70
N ILE A 43 2.16 5.45 -15.41
CA ILE A 43 1.72 6.33 -14.32
C ILE A 43 2.96 7.07 -13.84
N ASP A 44 2.95 8.39 -13.91
CA ASP A 44 4.11 9.24 -13.56
C ASP A 44 3.80 10.07 -12.30
N PRO A 45 3.79 9.45 -11.10
CA PRO A 45 3.69 10.20 -9.85
C PRO A 45 5.09 10.65 -9.42
N SER A 46 5.22 11.92 -9.07
CA SER A 46 6.50 12.42 -8.55
C SER A 46 6.91 11.68 -7.27
N TYR A 47 8.23 11.56 -7.05
CA TYR A 47 8.81 11.08 -5.79
C TYR A 47 8.15 11.70 -4.53
N GLU A 48 7.86 13.00 -4.55
CA GLU A 48 7.21 13.71 -3.44
C GLU A 48 5.79 13.20 -3.18
N THR A 49 5.05 12.85 -4.23
CA THR A 49 3.70 12.29 -4.16
C THR A 49 3.73 10.90 -3.50
N ILE A 50 4.69 10.07 -3.89
CA ILE A 50 4.88 8.74 -3.29
C ILE A 50 5.28 8.89 -1.81
N CYS A 51 6.20 9.81 -1.50
CA CYS A 51 6.59 10.12 -0.13
C CYS A 51 5.38 10.58 0.72
N PHE A 52 4.53 11.44 0.16
CA PHE A 52 3.30 11.90 0.81
C PHE A 52 2.34 10.74 1.09
N TRP A 53 2.14 9.82 0.14
CA TRP A 53 1.34 8.62 0.37
C TRP A 53 1.91 7.74 1.47
N CYS A 54 3.23 7.53 1.47
CA CYS A 54 3.91 6.77 2.51
C CYS A 54 3.70 7.39 3.90
N ASN A 55 3.82 8.72 4.01
CA ASN A 55 3.60 9.44 5.26
C ASN A 55 2.14 9.35 5.72
N ARG A 56 1.18 9.52 4.79
CA ARG A 56 -0.25 9.57 5.10
C ARG A 56 -0.87 8.20 5.37
N PHE A 57 -0.45 7.18 4.63
CA PHE A 57 -1.09 5.87 4.61
C PHE A 57 -0.22 4.74 5.14
N GLY A 58 1.10 4.93 5.27
CA GLY A 58 2.02 3.85 5.64
C GLY A 58 1.61 3.12 6.92
N SER A 59 1.22 3.85 7.96
CA SER A 59 0.75 3.27 9.24
C SER A 59 -0.50 2.41 9.07
N LEU A 60 -1.43 2.81 8.21
CA LEU A 60 -2.65 2.07 7.92
C LEU A 60 -2.33 0.74 7.23
N PHE A 61 -1.44 0.75 6.23
CA PHE A 61 -1.05 -0.47 5.52
C PHE A 61 -0.25 -1.43 6.41
N VAL A 62 0.64 -0.91 7.28
CA VAL A 62 1.35 -1.72 8.27
C VAL A 62 0.37 -2.39 9.24
N ALA A 63 -0.62 -1.64 9.76
CA ALA A 63 -1.64 -2.18 10.65
C ALA A 63 -2.48 -3.28 9.97
N GLU A 64 -2.86 -3.07 8.72
CA GLU A 64 -3.63 -4.04 7.93
C GLU A 64 -2.84 -5.32 7.64
N ILE A 65 -1.55 -5.20 7.29
CA ILE A 65 -0.68 -6.37 7.10
C ILE A 65 -0.54 -7.16 8.40
N ARG A 66 -0.32 -6.48 9.53
CA ARG A 66 -0.23 -7.13 10.84
C ARG A 66 -1.53 -7.84 11.21
N LYS A 67 -2.68 -7.19 10.99
CA LYS A 67 -4.00 -7.76 11.23
C LYS A 67 -4.21 -9.04 10.42
N ARG A 68 -3.84 -9.04 9.14
CA ARG A 68 -3.93 -10.24 8.28
C ARG A 68 -3.00 -11.36 8.75
N GLY A 69 -1.79 -11.02 9.21
CA GLY A 69 -0.86 -12.00 9.78
C GLY A 69 -1.43 -12.69 11.02
N VAL A 70 -2.02 -11.91 11.93
CA VAL A 70 -2.67 -12.41 13.15
C VAL A 70 -3.91 -13.25 12.82
N GLN A 71 -4.75 -12.80 11.89
CA GLN A 71 -5.91 -13.59 11.44
C GLN A 71 -5.50 -14.93 10.84
N LYS A 72 -4.43 -14.97 10.04
CA LYS A 72 -3.88 -16.23 9.54
C LYS A 72 -3.45 -17.13 10.69
N MET A 73 -2.76 -16.60 11.69
CA MET A 73 -2.34 -17.38 12.86
C MET A 73 -3.53 -18.03 13.58
N TYR A 74 -4.60 -17.27 13.85
CA TYR A 74 -5.81 -17.82 14.45
C TYR A 74 -6.52 -18.83 13.56
N ALA A 75 -6.56 -18.58 12.25
CA ALA A 75 -7.11 -19.54 11.30
C ALA A 75 -6.34 -20.86 11.37
N TYR A 76 -4.99 -20.84 11.36
CA TYR A 76 -4.15 -22.04 11.52
C TYR A 76 -4.38 -22.78 12.84
N SER A 77 -4.61 -22.06 13.95
CA SER A 77 -4.88 -22.68 15.26
C SER A 77 -6.24 -23.39 15.35
N ASN A 78 -7.24 -22.98 14.57
CA ASN A 78 -8.56 -23.61 14.53
C ASN A 78 -8.62 -24.89 13.66
N TRP A 79 -7.53 -25.29 12.99
CA TRP A 79 -7.45 -26.56 12.24
C TRP A 79 -7.01 -27.75 13.11
N ARG A 80 -7.09 -27.65 14.44
CA ARG A 80 -6.86 -28.75 15.38
C ARG A 80 -8.18 -29.33 15.87
#